data_AF-A0A504J9F4-F1
#
_entry.id   AF-A0A504J9F4-F1
#
_cell.length_a   1.000
_cell.length_b   1.000
_cell.length_c   1.000
_cell.angle_alpha   90.00
_cell.angle_beta   90.00
_cell.angle_gamma   90.00
#
_symmetry.space_group_name_H-M   'P 1'
#
loop_
_entity.id
_entity.type
_entity.pdbx_description
1 polymer ?
#
loop_
_entity_poly.entity_id
_entity_poly.type
_entity_poly.pdbx_seq_one_letter_code
_entity_poly.pdbx_strand_id
1 'polypeptide(L)'
;MNTKNYLHIIFFFVLTACSQNKNVNADTSLNIIVNETNEPIILWYNIEADVITRVMFPYNIMMYNKTNNDYVVNSVRYLYRRQDDNYSGGIGGGKLHYKTNENFYLFTDNGKSFKINQKDSLDYLLYSLHILKEKNTEQQQALEIYKEEMRAQQKDSMHVGTLKQFRKKHPELTEYFLERDSIRISYRKKDQEKPRQFRISVSDNGTREVKLKSW
;
A
#
# COMPACT_ATOMS: atom_id res chain seq x y z
N MET A 1 35.64 -56.72 57.37
CA MET A 1 36.52 -56.26 56.28
C MET A 1 35.86 -56.56 54.95
N ASN A 2 35.83 -55.57 54.06
CA ASN A 2 35.64 -55.64 52.60
C ASN A 2 34.26 -56.09 52.06
N THR A 3 33.63 -55.45 51.07
CA THR A 3 33.64 -54.10 50.46
C THR A 3 32.48 -54.12 49.46
N LYS A 4 31.71 -53.02 49.41
CA LYS A 4 30.92 -52.43 48.30
C LYS A 4 30.48 -53.33 47.12
N ASN A 5 29.21 -53.19 46.71
CA ASN A 5 28.91 -52.53 45.43
C ASN A 5 27.43 -52.10 45.36
N TYR A 6 27.26 -50.79 45.12
CA TYR A 6 26.00 -50.12 44.85
C TYR A 6 25.61 -50.41 43.39
N LEU A 7 24.34 -50.72 43.15
CA LEU A 7 23.74 -50.47 41.84
C LEU A 7 22.34 -49.87 42.04
N HIS A 8 22.32 -48.56 42.25
CA HIS A 8 21.12 -47.75 42.13
C HIS A 8 20.68 -47.74 40.67
N ILE A 9 19.68 -48.54 40.30
CA ILE A 9 18.98 -48.38 39.03
C ILE A 9 17.80 -47.44 39.30
N ILE A 10 18.09 -46.13 39.27
CA ILE A 10 17.09 -45.08 39.18
C ILE A 10 16.54 -45.16 37.76
N PHE A 11 15.30 -45.63 37.62
CA PHE A 11 14.59 -45.67 36.35
C PHE A 11 14.14 -44.25 35.98
N PHE A 12 15.06 -43.49 35.39
CA PHE A 12 14.84 -42.13 34.90
C PHE A 12 14.02 -42.23 33.59
N PHE A 13 12.69 -42.31 33.72
CA PHE A 13 11.76 -42.13 32.60
C PHE A 13 11.75 -40.64 32.20
N VAL A 14 12.85 -40.18 31.58
CA VAL A 14 12.81 -38.96 30.77
C VAL A 14 12.18 -39.39 29.46
N LEU A 15 10.85 -39.30 29.43
CA LEU A 15 10.12 -39.12 28.19
C LEU A 15 10.65 -37.82 27.59
N THR A 16 11.69 -37.96 26.77
CA THR A 16 12.08 -36.96 25.80
C THR A 16 10.88 -36.78 24.89
N ALA A 17 10.03 -35.82 25.27
CA ALA A 17 9.20 -35.14 24.31
C ALA A 17 10.17 -34.68 23.23
N CYS A 18 10.22 -35.41 22.12
CA CYS A 18 10.54 -34.84 20.84
C CYS A 18 9.45 -33.79 20.57
N SER A 19 9.55 -32.63 21.21
CA SER A 19 9.13 -31.42 20.57
C SER A 19 10.07 -31.31 19.39
N GLN A 20 9.61 -31.83 18.25
CA GLN A 20 10.05 -31.27 16.99
C GLN A 20 9.63 -29.81 17.05
N ASN A 21 10.50 -28.98 17.62
CA ASN A 21 10.59 -27.58 17.27
C ASN A 21 10.93 -27.59 15.78
N LYS A 22 9.88 -27.73 14.98
CA LYS A 22 9.85 -27.29 13.61
C LYS A 22 10.24 -25.83 13.68
N ASN A 23 11.53 -25.57 13.56
CA ASN A 23 12.09 -24.31 13.12
C ASN A 23 11.57 -24.06 11.70
N VAL A 24 10.29 -23.77 11.57
CA VAL A 24 9.69 -23.16 10.38
C VAL A 24 9.93 -21.67 10.55
N ASN A 25 11.18 -21.27 10.37
CA ASN A 25 11.59 -19.87 10.26
C ASN A 25 12.47 -19.70 9.02
N ALA A 26 12.02 -20.28 7.90
CA ALA A 26 12.53 -19.97 6.57
C ALA A 26 11.51 -19.07 5.86
N ASP A 27 11.51 -17.78 6.19
CA ASP A 27 10.93 -16.65 5.42
C ASP A 27 9.68 -17.00 4.57
N THR A 28 8.59 -17.42 5.24
CA THR A 28 7.38 -18.03 4.64
C THR A 28 6.22 -17.04 4.39
N SER A 29 6.50 -15.74 4.27
CA SER A 29 5.46 -14.71 4.16
C SER A 29 5.32 -14.10 2.77
N LEU A 30 4.09 -13.69 2.43
CA LEU A 30 3.87 -12.64 1.44
C LEU A 30 4.31 -11.32 2.07
N ASN A 31 5.30 -10.66 1.49
CA ASN A 31 5.79 -9.37 1.95
C ASN A 31 5.14 -8.27 1.12
N ILE A 32 4.49 -7.33 1.79
CA ILE A 32 3.85 -6.18 1.14
C ILE A 32 4.57 -4.93 1.61
N ILE A 33 4.95 -4.09 0.66
CA ILE A 33 5.65 -2.82 0.87
C ILE A 33 4.88 -1.74 0.13
N VAL A 34 4.61 -0.63 0.81
CA VAL A 34 4.05 0.58 0.22
C VAL A 34 5.04 1.73 0.42
N ASN A 35 5.40 2.39 -0.66
CA ASN A 35 6.41 3.45 -0.68
C ASN A 35 5.89 4.68 -1.41
N GLU A 36 6.38 5.85 -1.00
CA GLU A 36 6.37 7.02 -1.87
C GLU A 36 7.22 6.74 -3.13
N THR A 37 6.89 7.42 -4.19
CA THR A 37 7.47 7.21 -5.52
C THR A 37 8.00 8.53 -6.08
N ASN A 38 8.89 8.44 -7.06
CA ASN A 38 9.40 9.60 -7.79
C ASN A 38 8.45 10.07 -8.90
N GLU A 39 7.32 9.39 -9.08
CA GLU A 39 6.27 9.81 -9.99
C GLU A 39 5.62 11.11 -9.49
N PRO A 40 5.16 11.98 -10.41
CA PRO A 40 4.60 13.27 -10.04
C PRO A 40 3.18 13.13 -9.50
N ILE A 41 2.83 14.03 -8.58
CA ILE A 41 1.43 14.35 -8.29
C ILE A 41 0.82 15.04 -9.51
N ILE A 42 -0.41 14.66 -9.82
CA ILE A 42 -1.16 15.23 -10.95
C ILE A 42 -2.31 16.08 -10.41
N LEU A 43 -2.33 17.35 -10.79
CA LEU A 43 -3.46 18.25 -10.60
C LEU A 43 -4.31 18.26 -11.87
N TRP A 44 -5.63 18.32 -11.70
CA TRP A 44 -6.57 18.57 -12.81
C TRP A 44 -7.28 19.89 -12.57
N TYR A 45 -7.29 20.73 -13.59
CA TYR A 45 -7.85 22.07 -13.57
C TYR A 45 -9.04 22.15 -14.53
N ASN A 46 -10.14 22.70 -14.04
CA ASN A 46 -11.22 23.13 -14.91
C ASN A 46 -11.01 24.61 -15.23
N ILE A 47 -10.66 24.90 -16.47
CA ILE A 47 -10.37 26.26 -16.96
C ILE A 47 -11.61 27.16 -16.86
N GLU A 48 -12.78 26.66 -17.26
CA GLU A 48 -14.04 27.45 -17.26
C GLU A 48 -14.47 27.82 -15.85
N ALA A 49 -14.32 26.89 -14.91
CA ALA A 49 -14.68 27.10 -13.52
C ALA A 49 -13.53 27.70 -12.69
N ASP A 50 -12.33 27.81 -13.24
CA ASP A 50 -11.13 28.27 -12.56
C ASP A 50 -10.86 27.56 -11.21
N VAL A 51 -10.91 26.23 -11.22
CA VAL A 51 -10.69 25.40 -10.02
C VAL A 51 -9.84 24.19 -10.30
N ILE A 52 -8.97 23.85 -9.35
CA ILE A 52 -8.40 22.50 -9.32
C ILE A 52 -9.51 21.55 -8.88
N THR A 53 -9.86 20.60 -9.74
CA THR A 53 -10.94 19.64 -9.49
C THR A 53 -10.44 18.34 -8.90
N ARG A 54 -9.17 17.97 -9.15
CA ARG A 54 -8.60 16.70 -8.70
C ARG A 54 -7.13 16.86 -8.30
N VAL A 55 -6.75 16.13 -7.26
CA VAL A 55 -5.36 15.94 -6.83
C VAL A 55 -5.10 14.44 -6.75
N MET A 56 -4.07 13.97 -7.45
CA MET A 56 -3.75 12.55 -7.55
C MET A 56 -2.36 12.26 -6.96
N PHE A 57 -2.31 11.51 -5.87
CA PHE A 57 -1.04 11.16 -5.20
C PHE A 57 -0.57 9.76 -5.62
N PRO A 58 0.68 9.61 -6.08
CA PRO A 58 1.23 8.31 -6.47
C PRO A 58 1.81 7.55 -5.27
N TYR A 59 1.57 6.24 -5.26
CA TYR A 59 2.14 5.28 -4.33
C TYR A 59 2.64 4.06 -5.09
N ASN A 60 3.84 3.58 -4.76
CA ASN A 60 4.35 2.32 -5.25
C ASN A 60 3.99 1.22 -4.25
N ILE A 61 3.47 0.10 -4.73
CA ILE A 61 3.06 -1.05 -3.93
C ILE A 61 3.76 -2.28 -4.49
N MET A 62 4.73 -2.79 -3.74
CA MET A 62 5.46 -4.00 -4.07
C MET A 62 4.99 -5.16 -3.22
N MET A 63 4.74 -6.30 -3.85
CA MET A 63 4.36 -7.54 -3.18
C MET A 63 5.32 -8.65 -3.58
N TYR A 64 6.02 -9.22 -2.62
CA TYR A 64 7.00 -10.29 -2.83
C TYR A 64 6.50 -11.58 -2.21
N ASN A 65 6.27 -12.58 -3.04
CA ASN A 65 5.88 -13.90 -2.57
C ASN A 65 7.13 -14.73 -2.26
N LYS A 66 7.57 -14.71 -1.01
CA LYS A 66 8.71 -15.52 -0.57
C LYS A 66 8.34 -16.99 -0.31
N THR A 67 7.10 -17.38 -0.53
CA THR A 67 6.59 -18.72 -0.20
C THR A 67 6.68 -19.68 -1.39
N ASN A 68 6.39 -20.96 -1.14
CA ASN A 68 6.19 -21.99 -2.17
C ASN A 68 4.71 -22.18 -2.53
N ASN A 69 3.85 -21.20 -2.26
CA ASN A 69 2.44 -21.20 -2.65
C ASN A 69 2.18 -20.06 -3.64
N ASP A 70 1.29 -20.27 -4.60
CA ASP A 70 0.78 -19.17 -5.43
C ASP A 70 -0.20 -18.32 -4.62
N TYR A 71 -0.16 -17.01 -4.84
CA TYR A 71 -1.13 -16.06 -4.28
C TYR A 71 -1.97 -15.42 -5.37
N VAL A 72 -3.18 -15.00 -4.98
CA VAL A 72 -4.05 -14.16 -5.79
C VAL A 72 -4.31 -12.87 -5.01
N VAL A 73 -3.98 -11.74 -5.60
CA VAL A 73 -4.36 -10.41 -5.14
C VAL A 73 -5.71 -10.08 -5.76
N ASN A 74 -6.74 -9.99 -4.92
CA ASN A 74 -8.11 -9.75 -5.36
C ASN A 74 -8.38 -8.28 -5.64
N SER A 75 -7.79 -7.38 -4.85
CA SER A 75 -7.86 -5.94 -5.11
C SER A 75 -6.81 -5.17 -4.32
N VAL A 76 -6.41 -4.03 -4.87
CA VAL A 76 -5.64 -2.99 -4.20
C VAL A 76 -6.53 -1.74 -4.25
N ARG A 77 -6.84 -1.16 -3.08
CA ARG A 77 -7.78 -0.03 -2.99
C ARG A 77 -7.22 1.07 -2.13
N TYR A 78 -7.27 2.28 -2.64
CA TYR A 78 -7.13 3.48 -1.83
C TYR A 78 -8.44 3.74 -1.08
N LEU A 79 -8.36 3.93 0.23
CA LEU A 79 -9.48 4.17 1.13
C LEU A 79 -9.33 5.57 1.71
N TYR A 80 -10.20 6.47 1.25
CA TYR A 80 -10.33 7.81 1.79
C TYR A 80 -10.98 7.77 3.18
N ARG A 81 -10.66 8.74 4.02
CA ARG A 81 -11.28 8.95 5.33
C ARG A 81 -12.81 8.83 5.25
N ARG A 82 -13.39 7.95 6.08
CA ARG A 82 -14.82 8.02 6.42
C ARG A 82 -14.94 8.83 7.70
N GLN A 83 -15.42 10.06 7.56
CA GLN A 83 -15.82 10.89 8.68
C GLN A 83 -17.22 11.35 8.30
N ASP A 84 -18.20 10.53 8.67
CA ASP A 84 -19.57 10.94 8.98
C ASP A 84 -20.21 11.90 7.94
N ASP A 85 -20.86 11.30 6.94
CA ASP A 85 -22.00 11.82 6.15
C ASP A 85 -21.95 13.20 5.47
N ASN A 86 -20.79 13.86 5.30
CA ASN A 86 -20.68 14.95 4.33
C ASN A 86 -19.38 14.90 3.52
N TYR A 87 -19.59 14.78 2.23
CA TYR A 87 -18.71 14.14 1.28
C TYR A 87 -17.86 15.15 0.52
N SER A 88 -16.56 15.21 0.82
CA SER A 88 -15.56 15.82 -0.06
C SER A 88 -14.34 14.90 -0.15
N GLY A 89 -14.35 13.93 -1.07
CA GLY A 89 -13.15 13.11 -1.31
C GLY A 89 -13.31 11.80 -2.07
N GLY A 90 -14.04 11.77 -3.18
CA GLY A 90 -13.82 10.83 -4.29
C GLY A 90 -14.18 9.34 -4.12
N ILE A 91 -15.36 8.92 -4.56
CA ILE A 91 -15.56 7.62 -5.21
C ILE A 91 -14.79 7.70 -6.54
N GLY A 92 -13.55 7.26 -6.47
CA GLY A 92 -12.72 6.97 -7.62
C GLY A 92 -11.64 6.09 -7.08
N GLY A 93 -11.85 4.77 -7.17
CA GLY A 93 -10.79 3.82 -6.88
C GLY A 93 -9.56 4.28 -7.64
N GLY A 94 -8.46 4.48 -6.93
CA GLY A 94 -7.27 5.05 -7.52
C GLY A 94 -6.87 4.39 -8.83
N LYS A 95 -6.24 5.10 -9.76
CA LYS A 95 -5.78 4.46 -11.00
C LYS A 95 -4.66 3.49 -10.63
N LEU A 96 -4.89 2.21 -10.87
CA LEU A 96 -3.91 1.17 -10.63
C LEU A 96 -3.21 0.89 -11.96
N HIS A 97 -1.89 0.97 -11.93
CA HIS A 97 -1.03 0.53 -13.01
C HIS A 97 -0.13 -0.59 -12.51
N TYR A 98 0.12 -1.61 -13.31
CA TYR A 98 1.14 -2.62 -13.00
C TYR A 98 2.34 -2.47 -13.92
N LYS A 99 3.53 -2.71 -13.39
CA LYS A 99 4.77 -2.63 -14.14
C LYS A 99 4.92 -3.86 -15.04
N THR A 100 5.18 -3.64 -16.32
CA THR A 100 5.51 -4.69 -17.28
C THR A 100 7.01 -4.99 -17.29
N ASN A 101 7.40 -6.09 -17.93
CA ASN A 101 8.81 -6.45 -18.14
C ASN A 101 9.60 -5.38 -18.92
N GLU A 102 8.90 -4.51 -19.65
CA GLU A 102 9.48 -3.41 -20.43
C GLU A 102 9.56 -2.09 -19.64
N ASN A 103 9.35 -2.12 -18.32
CA ASN A 103 9.33 -0.96 -17.42
C ASN A 103 8.20 0.06 -17.67
N PHE A 104 7.12 -0.33 -18.36
CA PHE A 104 5.94 0.52 -18.54
C PHE A 104 4.81 0.17 -17.58
N TYR A 105 3.94 1.14 -17.29
CA TYR A 105 2.82 1.01 -16.37
C TYR A 105 1.49 0.90 -17.13
N LEU A 106 0.94 -0.31 -17.23
CA LEU A 106 -0.34 -0.54 -17.90
C LEU A 106 -1.51 -0.31 -16.95
N PHE A 107 -2.50 0.45 -17.40
CA PHE A 107 -3.75 0.67 -16.66
C PHE A 107 -4.46 -0.67 -16.40
N THR A 108 -5.02 -0.80 -15.21
CA THR A 108 -5.89 -1.92 -14.86
C THR A 108 -7.06 -1.48 -14.00
N ASP A 109 -8.18 -2.16 -14.18
CA ASP A 109 -9.33 -2.03 -13.30
C ASP A 109 -8.98 -2.54 -11.90
N ASN A 110 -9.41 -1.79 -10.88
CA ASN A 110 -9.24 -2.15 -9.46
C ASN A 110 -9.95 -3.45 -9.03
N GLY A 111 -10.80 -4.02 -9.89
CA GLY A 111 -11.49 -5.29 -9.67
C GLY A 111 -10.78 -6.50 -10.27
N LYS A 112 -9.77 -6.30 -11.12
CA LYS A 112 -9.03 -7.40 -11.74
C LYS A 112 -8.15 -8.07 -10.69
N SER A 113 -8.30 -9.40 -10.57
CA SER A 113 -7.42 -10.19 -9.71
C SER A 113 -6.11 -10.51 -10.42
N PHE A 114 -5.02 -10.52 -9.67
CA PHE A 114 -3.68 -10.79 -10.18
C PHE A 114 -3.06 -11.96 -9.45
N LYS A 115 -2.33 -12.80 -10.19
CA LYS A 115 -1.59 -13.92 -9.61
C LYS A 115 -0.17 -13.48 -9.27
N ILE A 116 0.32 -13.89 -8.10
CA ILE A 116 1.75 -13.85 -7.76
C ILE A 116 2.21 -15.30 -7.66
N ASN A 117 3.09 -15.72 -8.56
CA ASN A 117 3.65 -17.06 -8.51
C ASN A 117 4.58 -17.22 -7.31
N GLN A 118 4.92 -18.46 -6.98
CA GLN A 118 5.95 -18.78 -5.99
C GLN A 118 7.26 -18.06 -6.33
N LYS A 119 7.91 -17.46 -5.32
CA LYS A 119 9.20 -16.76 -5.45
C LYS A 119 9.18 -15.59 -6.46
N ASP A 120 8.00 -15.04 -6.72
CA ASP A 120 7.78 -13.97 -7.68
C ASP A 120 7.34 -12.67 -6.97
N SER A 121 7.24 -11.58 -7.73
CA SER A 121 6.82 -10.27 -7.23
C SER A 121 5.83 -9.58 -8.14
N LEU A 122 5.04 -8.67 -7.57
CA LEU A 122 4.24 -7.71 -8.32
C LEU A 122 4.59 -6.29 -7.87
N ASP A 123 4.60 -5.38 -8.83
CA ASP A 123 4.89 -3.96 -8.64
C ASP A 123 3.75 -3.13 -9.25
N TYR A 124 3.11 -2.32 -8.41
CA TYR A 124 2.00 -1.45 -8.78
C TYR A 124 2.30 0.00 -8.51
N LEU A 125 1.88 0.86 -9.43
CA LEU A 125 1.73 2.29 -9.21
C LEU A 125 0.24 2.62 -9.02
N LEU A 126 -0.12 3.02 -7.81
CA LEU A 126 -1.45 3.44 -7.44
C LEU A 126 -1.51 4.97 -7.35
N TYR A 127 -2.38 5.60 -8.13
CA TYR A 127 -2.71 7.01 -7.96
C TYR A 127 -4.01 7.16 -7.19
N SER A 128 -4.01 7.85 -6.06
CA SER A 128 -5.27 8.29 -5.44
C SER A 128 -6.00 9.32 -6.32
N LEU A 129 -7.26 9.60 -6.00
CA LEU A 129 -8.09 10.58 -6.70
C LEU A 129 -8.91 11.39 -5.68
N HIS A 130 -8.31 12.45 -5.15
CA HIS A 130 -8.99 13.39 -4.27
C HIS A 130 -9.74 14.41 -5.12
N ILE A 131 -11.03 14.57 -4.88
CA ILE A 131 -11.87 15.51 -5.62
C ILE A 131 -12.06 16.77 -4.79
N LEU A 132 -11.74 17.92 -5.38
CA LEU A 132 -12.02 19.25 -4.83
C LEU A 132 -13.14 19.86 -5.69
N LYS A 133 -14.32 20.10 -5.11
CA LYS A 133 -15.46 20.67 -5.85
C LYS A 133 -15.70 22.15 -5.56
N GLU A 134 -15.26 22.61 -4.39
CA GLU A 134 -15.62 23.93 -3.87
C GLU A 134 -14.64 25.00 -4.34
N LYS A 135 -15.20 26.15 -4.75
CA LYS A 135 -14.47 27.39 -4.98
C LYS A 135 -14.24 28.09 -3.63
N ASN A 136 -13.16 28.87 -3.53
CA ASN A 136 -12.85 29.72 -2.36
C ASN A 136 -12.57 28.97 -1.05
N THR A 137 -12.03 27.75 -1.12
CA THR A 137 -11.51 27.06 0.08
C THR A 137 -10.04 27.37 0.29
N GLU A 138 -9.54 27.17 1.52
CA GLU A 138 -8.11 27.25 1.84
C GLU A 138 -7.27 26.36 0.92
N GLN A 139 -7.81 25.19 0.53
CA GLN A 139 -7.12 24.27 -0.38
C GLN A 139 -6.97 24.85 -1.79
N GLN A 140 -8.00 25.53 -2.31
CA GLN A 140 -7.90 26.20 -3.62
C GLN A 140 -6.91 27.35 -3.57
N GLN A 141 -6.89 28.13 -2.48
CA GLN A 141 -5.96 29.24 -2.28
C GLN A 141 -4.51 28.74 -2.22
N ALA A 142 -4.25 27.67 -1.48
CA ALA A 142 -2.92 27.07 -1.40
C ALA A 142 -2.43 26.49 -2.76
N LEU A 143 -3.35 26.22 -3.69
CA LEU A 143 -3.05 25.74 -5.04
C LEU A 143 -3.04 26.86 -6.11
N GLU A 144 -3.22 28.13 -5.73
CA GLU A 144 -3.37 29.25 -6.69
C GLU A 144 -2.20 29.37 -7.67
N ILE A 145 -0.98 29.24 -7.17
CA ILE A 145 0.24 29.31 -8.01
C ILE A 145 0.21 28.31 -9.16
N TYR A 146 -0.37 27.13 -8.96
CA TYR A 146 -0.49 26.13 -10.02
C TYR A 146 -1.64 26.47 -10.98
N LYS A 147 -2.75 27.03 -10.49
CA LYS A 147 -3.85 27.49 -11.35
C LYS A 147 -3.39 28.59 -12.29
N GLU A 148 -2.63 29.57 -11.80
CA GLU A 148 -2.07 30.65 -12.62
C GLU A 148 -1.19 30.08 -13.74
N GLU A 149 -0.29 29.16 -13.40
CA GLU A 149 0.59 28.51 -14.37
C GLU A 149 -0.20 27.69 -15.40
N MET A 150 -1.18 26.90 -14.95
CA MET A 150 -2.03 26.08 -15.82
C MET A 150 -2.88 26.95 -16.75
N ARG A 151 -3.42 28.07 -16.27
CA ARG A 151 -4.18 29.03 -17.06
C ARG A 151 -3.31 29.69 -18.12
N ALA A 152 -2.12 30.15 -17.75
CA ALA A 152 -1.18 30.76 -18.68
C ALA A 152 -0.76 29.79 -19.80
N GLN A 153 -0.61 28.51 -19.47
CA GLN A 153 -0.25 27.46 -20.43
C GLN A 153 -1.45 26.80 -21.12
N GLN A 154 -2.69 27.20 -20.80
CA GLN A 154 -3.93 26.57 -21.28
C GLN A 154 -3.98 25.04 -21.08
N LYS A 155 -3.49 24.56 -19.93
CA LYS A 155 -3.46 23.13 -19.58
C LYS A 155 -4.60 22.75 -18.65
N ASP A 156 -5.17 21.57 -18.88
CA ASP A 156 -6.19 20.94 -18.03
C ASP A 156 -5.58 20.06 -16.93
N SER A 157 -4.30 19.74 -17.03
CA SER A 157 -3.56 18.94 -16.05
C SER A 157 -2.10 19.37 -15.92
N MET A 158 -1.54 19.20 -14.71
CA MET A 158 -0.16 19.59 -14.41
C MET A 158 0.48 18.64 -13.41
N HIS A 159 1.76 18.37 -13.65
CA HIS A 159 2.63 17.65 -12.72
C HIS A 159 3.29 18.64 -11.76
N VAL A 160 3.11 18.45 -10.44
CA VAL A 160 3.55 19.43 -9.42
C VAL A 160 4.64 18.90 -8.49
N GLY A 161 5.47 17.99 -9.02
CA GLY A 161 6.56 17.33 -8.30
C GLY A 161 6.12 16.06 -7.57
N THR A 162 7.05 15.44 -6.84
CA THR A 162 6.81 14.18 -6.12
C THR A 162 6.04 14.40 -4.82
N LEU A 163 5.46 13.34 -4.25
CA LEU A 163 4.80 13.43 -2.95
C LEU A 163 5.73 14.01 -1.88
N LYS A 164 6.98 13.53 -1.79
CA LYS A 164 7.99 14.06 -0.88
C LYS A 164 8.21 15.58 -1.01
N GLN A 165 8.28 16.09 -2.25
CA GLN A 165 8.44 17.52 -2.50
C GLN A 165 7.18 18.30 -2.10
N PHE A 166 6.01 17.75 -2.42
CA PHE A 166 4.73 18.34 -2.08
C PHE A 166 4.51 18.43 -0.57
N ARG A 167 4.85 17.38 0.20
CA ARG A 167 4.81 17.41 1.68
C ARG A 167 5.62 18.56 2.26
N LYS A 168 6.80 18.80 1.70
CA LYS A 168 7.69 19.88 2.14
C LYS A 168 7.13 21.26 1.78
N LYS A 169 6.54 21.42 0.59
CA LYS A 169 6.04 22.70 0.10
C LYS A 169 4.65 23.04 0.67
N HIS A 170 3.81 22.03 0.89
CA HIS A 170 2.40 22.13 1.23
C HIS A 170 2.02 21.16 2.36
N PRO A 171 2.56 21.34 3.58
CA PRO A 171 2.31 20.42 4.69
C PRO A 171 0.84 20.37 5.09
N GLU A 172 0.12 21.50 5.12
CA GLU A 172 -1.30 21.58 5.48
C GLU A 172 -2.19 20.87 4.43
N LEU A 173 -1.93 21.07 3.14
CA LEU A 173 -2.63 20.31 2.08
C LEU A 173 -2.36 18.81 2.21
N THR A 174 -1.11 18.44 2.53
CA THR A 174 -0.74 17.03 2.72
C THR A 174 -1.52 16.42 3.86
N GLU A 175 -1.61 17.10 5.00
CA GLU A 175 -2.42 16.66 6.13
C GLU A 175 -3.90 16.54 5.74
N TYR A 176 -4.47 17.60 5.14
CA TYR A 176 -5.85 17.61 4.66
C TYR A 176 -6.17 16.41 3.77
N PHE A 177 -5.29 16.07 2.83
CA PHE A 177 -5.53 14.96 1.93
C PHE A 177 -5.23 13.58 2.53
N LEU A 178 -4.21 13.45 3.37
CA LEU A 178 -3.59 12.14 3.65
C LEU A 178 -3.68 11.65 5.09
N GLU A 179 -3.92 12.51 6.08
CA GLU A 179 -3.73 12.22 7.53
C GLU A 179 -4.39 10.91 7.98
N ARG A 180 -5.54 10.53 7.39
CA ARG A 180 -6.35 9.36 7.79
C ARG A 180 -6.69 8.41 6.65
N ASP A 181 -6.04 8.61 5.52
CA ASP A 181 -6.24 7.76 4.36
C ASP A 181 -5.42 6.48 4.50
N SER A 182 -5.84 5.43 3.79
CA SER A 182 -5.16 4.14 3.88
C SER A 182 -5.24 3.36 2.57
N ILE A 183 -4.28 2.49 2.35
CA ILE A 183 -4.32 1.51 1.26
C ILE A 183 -4.72 0.17 1.86
N ARG A 184 -5.69 -0.50 1.22
CA ARG A 184 -6.13 -1.85 1.56
C ARG A 184 -5.86 -2.80 0.41
N ILE A 185 -5.23 -3.92 0.74
CA ILE A 185 -4.92 -5.00 -0.20
C ILE A 185 -5.63 -6.26 0.27
N SER A 186 -6.43 -6.85 -0.61
CA SER A 186 -7.12 -8.13 -0.37
C SER A 186 -6.40 -9.22 -1.15
N TYR A 187 -6.00 -10.30 -0.50
CA TYR A 187 -5.24 -11.39 -1.13
C TYR A 187 -5.59 -12.74 -0.51
N ARG A 188 -5.36 -13.84 -1.23
CA ARG A 188 -5.52 -15.21 -0.74
C ARG A 188 -4.45 -16.12 -1.33
N LYS A 189 -4.16 -17.25 -0.68
CA LYS A 189 -3.48 -18.34 -1.37
C LYS A 189 -4.40 -18.87 -2.47
N LYS A 190 -3.84 -19.33 -3.58
CA LYS A 190 -4.62 -19.79 -4.75
C LYS A 190 -5.61 -20.91 -4.39
N ASP A 191 -5.20 -21.81 -3.49
CA ASP A 191 -5.94 -22.97 -2.97
C ASP A 191 -6.91 -22.63 -1.82
N GLN A 192 -6.94 -21.38 -1.35
CA GLN A 192 -7.84 -20.94 -0.29
C GLN A 192 -8.92 -20.02 -0.85
N GLU A 193 -10.18 -20.22 -0.46
CA GLU A 193 -11.28 -19.36 -0.90
C GLU A 193 -11.33 -18.02 -0.14
N LYS A 194 -11.03 -18.04 1.17
CA LYS A 194 -11.20 -16.86 2.03
C LYS A 194 -10.04 -15.86 1.85
N PRO A 195 -10.34 -14.60 1.46
CA PRO A 195 -9.32 -13.57 1.38
C PRO A 195 -8.91 -13.05 2.75
N ARG A 196 -7.62 -12.73 2.86
CA ARG A 196 -7.02 -11.93 3.93
C ARG A 196 -6.94 -10.47 3.49
N GLN A 197 -6.90 -9.57 4.45
CA GLN A 197 -6.77 -8.14 4.19
C GLN A 197 -5.52 -7.59 4.88
N PHE A 198 -4.78 -6.77 4.15
CA PHE A 198 -3.72 -5.92 4.66
C PHE A 198 -4.17 -4.47 4.52
N ARG A 199 -3.94 -3.64 5.54
CA ARG A 199 -4.28 -2.22 5.54
C ARG A 199 -3.11 -1.42 6.11
N ILE A 200 -2.81 -0.29 5.49
CA ILE A 200 -1.70 0.60 5.87
C ILE A 200 -2.13 2.06 5.73
N SER A 201 -1.81 2.90 6.72
CA SER A 201 -2.00 4.35 6.63
C SER A 201 -1.03 4.96 5.62
N VAL A 202 -1.47 5.96 4.86
CA VAL A 202 -0.62 6.69 3.90
C VAL A 202 0.04 7.95 4.49
N SER A 203 -0.40 8.38 5.67
CA SER A 203 0.17 9.55 6.36
C SER A 203 1.56 9.30 6.94
N ASP A 204 1.87 8.04 7.28
CA ASP A 204 3.14 7.64 7.88
C ASP A 204 4.28 7.65 6.85
N ASN A 205 5.27 8.53 7.07
CA ASN A 205 6.48 8.60 6.24
C ASN A 205 7.34 7.33 6.43
N GLY A 206 7.22 6.34 5.54
CA GLY A 206 8.21 5.25 5.48
C GLY A 206 7.75 3.94 4.85
N THR A 207 8.73 3.20 4.33
CA THR A 207 8.63 1.81 3.91
C THR A 207 8.17 0.94 5.09
N ARG A 208 7.05 0.23 4.94
CA ARG A 208 6.62 -0.79 5.91
C ARG A 208 6.68 -2.17 5.29
N GLU A 209 7.57 -3.02 5.82
CA GLU A 209 7.57 -4.45 5.53
C GLU A 209 6.62 -5.13 6.53
N VAL A 210 5.57 -5.78 6.03
CA VAL A 210 4.77 -6.68 6.88
C VAL A 210 5.05 -8.12 6.52
N LYS A 211 5.77 -8.80 7.43
CA LYS A 211 5.97 -10.25 7.40
C LYS A 211 4.72 -10.94 7.93
N LEU A 212 3.90 -11.43 7.02
CA LEU A 212 2.70 -12.18 7.38
C LEU A 212 3.07 -13.59 7.87
N LYS A 213 2.89 -13.86 9.17
CA LYS A 213 3.08 -15.21 9.71
C LYS A 213 2.18 -16.22 8.96
N SER A 214 2.80 -17.24 8.37
CA SER A 214 2.10 -18.44 7.93
C SER A 214 1.79 -19.28 9.17
N TRP A 215 0.50 -19.45 9.48
CA TRP A 215 0.03 -20.51 10.38
C TRP A 215 -0.08 -21.80 9.58
#